data_AF-D3B8S7-F1
#
_entry.id   AF-D3B8S7-F1
#
_cell.length_a   1.000
_cell.length_b   1.000
_cell.length_c   1.000
_cell.angle_alpha   90.00
_cell.angle_beta   90.00
_cell.angle_gamma   90.00
#
_symmetry.space_group_name_H-M   'P 1'
#
loop_
_entity.id
_entity.type
_entity.pdbx_description
1 polymer ?
#
loop_
_entity_poly.entity_id
_entity_poly.type
_entity_poly.pdbx_seq_one_letter_code
_entity_poly.pdbx_strand_id
1 'polypeptide(L)'
;MATCEIDADVLQVFKKFKMAKDPKPSALIFRIDKDAHRFVIADEIIDISLEKLQEELSTSTPRYIVYVTKYTHQDGRISYPIVFIYYMPKGISPALAMTYSANKEKLFRALELGTPWISYIWKQ
;
A
#
# COMPACT_ATOMS: atom_id res chain seq x y z
N MET A 1 -14.47 14.99 -10.13
CA MET A 1 -13.92 13.77 -9.53
C MET A 1 -13.67 14.07 -8.06
N ALA A 2 -14.23 13.28 -7.14
CA ALA A 2 -14.04 13.52 -5.72
C ALA A 2 -12.65 13.02 -5.28
N THR A 3 -11.83 13.93 -4.78
CA THR A 3 -10.57 13.60 -4.11
C THR A 3 -10.89 13.04 -2.73
N CYS A 4 -10.33 11.90 -2.37
CA CYS A 4 -10.57 11.28 -1.07
C CYS A 4 -9.76 11.97 0.03
N GLU A 5 -10.35 12.12 1.21
CA GLU A 5 -9.69 12.70 2.39
C GLU A 5 -8.84 11.66 3.13
N ILE A 6 -7.77 12.13 3.79
CA ILE A 6 -6.87 11.30 4.57
C ILE A 6 -6.98 11.76 6.02
N ASP A 7 -7.54 10.90 6.86
CA ASP A 7 -7.68 11.17 8.28
C ASP A 7 -6.32 11.05 9.00
N ALA A 8 -6.14 11.83 10.06
CA ALA A 8 -4.87 11.87 10.79
C ALA A 8 -4.54 10.53 11.49
N ASP A 9 -5.55 9.76 11.87
CA ASP A 9 -5.41 8.42 12.45
C ASP A 9 -4.75 7.44 11.46
N VAL A 10 -5.10 7.49 10.18
CA VAL A 10 -4.48 6.68 9.11
C VAL A 10 -2.98 6.97 9.03
N LEU A 11 -2.61 8.25 9.07
CA LEU A 11 -1.20 8.66 9.08
C LEU A 11 -0.48 8.26 10.37
N GLN A 12 -1.16 8.29 11.51
CA GLN A 12 -0.60 7.85 12.79
C GLN A 12 -0.32 6.34 12.80
N VAL A 13 -1.24 5.52 12.28
CA VAL A 13 -1.03 4.07 12.17
C VAL A 13 0.12 3.78 11.22
N PHE A 14 0.18 4.43 10.06
CA PHE A 14 1.33 4.29 9.15
C PHE A 14 2.66 4.70 9.81
N LYS A 15 2.69 5.78 10.59
CA LYS A 15 3.90 6.21 11.33
C LYS A 15 4.32 5.12 12.34
N LYS A 16 3.38 4.53 13.07
CA LYS A 16 3.67 3.42 13.99
C LYS A 16 4.23 2.20 13.25
N PHE A 17 3.60 1.83 12.13
CA PHE A 17 4.02 0.74 11.25
C PHE A 17 5.47 0.96 10.73
N LYS A 18 5.78 2.17 10.27
CA LYS A 18 7.13 2.55 9.79
C LYS A 18 8.19 2.54 10.90
N MET A 19 7.81 2.81 12.15
CA MET A 19 8.74 2.92 13.29
C MET A 19 8.88 1.62 14.09
N ALA A 20 8.41 0.49 13.57
CA ALA A 20 8.53 -0.81 14.23
C ALA A 20 10.02 -1.15 14.53
N LYS A 21 10.30 -1.56 15.77
CA LYS A 21 11.66 -1.80 16.27
C LYS A 21 12.31 -3.07 15.70
N ASP A 22 11.50 -4.07 15.35
CA ASP A 22 11.94 -5.32 14.72
C ASP A 22 11.26 -5.43 13.35
N PRO A 23 11.91 -4.92 12.29
CA PRO A 23 11.29 -4.89 10.97
C PRO A 23 11.23 -6.30 10.39
N LYS A 24 10.02 -6.86 10.35
CA LYS A 24 9.67 -8.07 9.60
C LYS A 24 9.03 -7.68 8.27
N PRO A 25 9.14 -8.52 7.23
CA PRO A 25 8.37 -8.31 6.01
C PRO A 25 6.89 -8.16 6.33
N SER A 26 6.29 -7.01 6.04
CA SER A 26 4.96 -6.66 6.53
C SER A 26 4.23 -5.77 5.54
N ALA A 27 2.91 -5.85 5.51
CA ALA A 27 2.04 -5.10 4.61
C ALA A 27 1.01 -4.29 5.39
N LEU A 28 0.91 -2.99 5.09
CA LEU A 28 -0.19 -2.14 5.53
C LEU A 28 -1.07 -1.82 4.32
N ILE A 29 -2.33 -2.26 4.37
CA ILE A 29 -3.26 -2.23 3.24
C ILE A 29 -4.26 -1.11 3.44
N PHE A 30 -4.43 -0.26 2.42
CA PHE A 30 -5.37 0.84 2.38
C PHE A 30 -6.44 0.60 1.31
N ARG A 31 -7.64 1.09 1.57
CA ARG A 31 -8.75 1.16 0.62
C ARG A 31 -9.44 2.52 0.70
N ILE A 32 -10.27 2.80 -0.29
CA ILE A 32 -11.19 3.94 -0.27
C ILE A 32 -12.53 3.47 0.31
N ASP A 33 -13.01 4.16 1.34
CA ASP A 33 -14.42 4.15 1.73
C ASP A 33 -15.18 5.03 0.73
N LYS A 34 -16.06 4.42 -0.05
CA LYS A 34 -16.76 5.09 -1.16
C LYS A 34 -17.83 6.04 -0.65
N ASP A 35 -18.48 5.69 0.45
CA ASP A 35 -19.61 6.45 1.00
C ASP A 35 -19.08 7.69 1.72
N ALA A 36 -17.98 7.53 2.46
CA ALA A 36 -17.36 8.63 3.19
C ALA A 36 -16.24 9.36 2.41
N HIS A 37 -15.93 8.94 1.18
CA HIS A 37 -14.87 9.52 0.35
C HIS A 37 -13.53 9.71 1.07
N ARG A 38 -13.07 8.71 1.82
CA ARG A 38 -11.84 8.77 2.61
C ARG A 38 -10.98 7.53 2.48
N PHE A 39 -9.70 7.68 2.73
CA PHE A 39 -8.80 6.54 2.89
C PHE A 39 -9.01 5.90 4.24
N VAL A 40 -9.05 4.56 4.25
CA VAL A 40 -9.12 3.78 5.48
C VAL A 40 -8.14 2.63 5.40
N ILE A 41 -7.65 2.19 6.56
CA ILE A 41 -6.82 0.99 6.67
C ILE A 41 -7.75 -0.20 6.58
N ALA A 42 -7.47 -1.07 5.61
CA ALA A 42 -8.21 -2.31 5.40
C ALA A 42 -7.63 -3.43 6.27
N ASP A 43 -6.31 -3.52 6.35
CA ASP A 43 -5.62 -4.57 7.08
C ASP A 43 -4.16 -4.21 7.38
N GLU A 44 -3.58 -4.87 8.37
CA GLU A 44 -2.15 -4.83 8.74
C GLU A 44 -1.66 -6.27 8.96
N ILE A 45 -0.77 -6.74 8.08
CA ILE A 45 -0.27 -8.10 8.10
C ILE A 45 1.23 -8.07 8.39
N ILE A 46 1.64 -8.72 9.47
CA ILE A 46 3.03 -8.81 9.92
C ILE A 46 3.61 -10.17 9.53
N ASP A 47 4.89 -10.20 9.13
CA ASP A 47 5.63 -11.42 8.81
C ASP A 47 5.05 -12.20 7.61
N ILE A 48 4.73 -11.47 6.54
CA ILE A 48 4.17 -12.01 5.30
C ILE A 48 5.14 -11.79 4.13
N SER A 49 5.35 -12.83 3.31
CA SER A 49 6.11 -12.71 2.07
C SER A 49 5.26 -12.08 0.96
N LEU A 50 5.91 -11.58 -0.10
CA LEU A 50 5.19 -10.93 -1.20
C LEU A 50 4.25 -11.90 -1.94
N GLU A 51 4.66 -13.17 -2.06
CA GLU A 51 3.88 -14.23 -2.71
C GLU A 51 2.61 -14.54 -1.91
N LYS A 52 2.74 -14.72 -0.59
CA LYS A 52 1.58 -14.92 0.29
C LYS A 52 0.68 -13.69 0.31
N LEU A 53 1.26 -12.49 0.34
CA LEU A 53 0.49 -11.26 0.26
C LEU A 53 -0.35 -11.21 -1.01
N GLN A 54 0.18 -11.65 -2.15
CA GLN A 54 -0.58 -11.72 -3.40
C GLN A 54 -1.80 -12.65 -3.31
N GLU A 55 -1.68 -13.78 -2.59
CA GLU A 55 -2.78 -14.73 -2.37
C GLU A 55 -3.88 -14.16 -1.46
N GLU A 56 -3.51 -13.33 -0.48
CA GLU A 56 -4.46 -12.67 0.43
C GLU A 56 -5.22 -11.48 -0.22
N LEU A 57 -4.71 -10.94 -1.33
CA LEU A 57 -5.33 -9.78 -1.98
C LEU A 57 -6.64 -10.13 -2.69
N SER A 58 -7.65 -9.27 -2.46
CA SER A 58 -8.95 -9.36 -3.15
C SER A 58 -8.79 -9.23 -4.66
N THR A 59 -9.27 -10.23 -5.40
CA THR A 59 -9.28 -10.22 -6.88
C THR A 59 -10.36 -9.34 -7.49
N SER A 60 -11.26 -8.77 -6.67
CA SER A 60 -12.42 -8.00 -7.14
C SER A 60 -12.33 -6.49 -6.85
N THR A 61 -11.40 -6.07 -5.98
CA THR A 61 -11.31 -4.66 -5.56
C THR A 61 -9.87 -4.16 -5.51
N PRO A 62 -9.59 -2.92 -5.97
CA PRO A 62 -8.26 -2.33 -5.87
C PRO A 62 -7.83 -2.09 -4.42
N ARG A 63 -6.50 -2.03 -4.21
CA ARG A 63 -5.86 -1.75 -2.92
C ARG A 63 -4.61 -0.89 -3.12
N TYR A 64 -4.31 -0.05 -2.14
CA TYR A 64 -2.97 0.51 -1.99
C TYR A 64 -2.27 -0.23 -0.86
N ILE A 65 -0.99 -0.51 -1.01
CA ILE A 65 -0.26 -1.30 -0.04
C ILE A 65 1.07 -0.63 0.22
N VAL A 66 1.42 -0.47 1.48
CA VAL A 66 2.78 -0.16 1.91
C VAL A 66 3.39 -1.47 2.36
N TYR A 67 4.43 -1.92 1.68
CA TYR A 67 5.11 -3.17 1.98
C TYR A 67 6.54 -2.89 2.45
N VAL A 68 6.89 -3.40 3.63
CA VAL A 68 8.27 -3.44 4.13
C VAL A 68 8.84 -4.78 3.73
N THR A 69 9.99 -4.79 3.08
CA THR A 69 10.68 -6.04 2.72
C THR A 69 12.09 -6.05 3.28
N LYS A 70 12.61 -7.24 3.62
CA LYS A 70 14.00 -7.40 4.01
C LYS A 70 14.86 -7.52 2.75
N TYR A 71 15.83 -6.64 2.60
CA TYR A 71 16.78 -6.68 1.49
C TYR A 71 18.20 -6.87 2.02
N THR A 72 18.84 -7.97 1.63
CA THR A 72 20.25 -8.23 1.93
C THR A 72 21.08 -7.75 0.74
N HIS A 73 21.89 -6.73 0.96
CA HIS A 73 22.84 -6.19 0.00
C HIS A 73 23.98 -7.19 -0.25
N GLN A 74 24.66 -7.05 -1.39
CA GLN A 74 25.79 -7.92 -1.76
C GLN A 74 26.96 -7.86 -0.77
N ASP A 75 27.12 -6.73 -0.06
CA ASP A 75 28.13 -6.53 0.98
C ASP A 75 27.72 -7.10 2.36
N GLY A 76 26.57 -7.78 2.45
CA GLY A 76 26.04 -8.38 3.67
C GLY A 76 25.22 -7.41 4.54
N ARG A 77 25.11 -6.13 4.19
CA ARG A 77 24.23 -5.19 4.91
C ARG A 77 22.77 -5.58 4.70
N ILE A 78 21.96 -5.38 5.72
CA ILE A 78 20.51 -5.60 5.66
C ILE A 78 19.82 -4.24 5.69
N SER A 79 18.94 -3.99 4.74
CA SER A 79 18.03 -2.85 4.73
C SER A 79 16.58 -3.31 4.70
N TYR A 80 15.69 -2.39 5.07
CA TYR A 80 14.25 -2.61 5.09
C TYR A 80 13.55 -1.55 4.24
N PRO A 81 13.71 -1.59 2.91
CA PRO A 81 13.05 -0.65 2.04
C PRO A 81 11.53 -0.77 2.16
N ILE A 82 10.87 0.40 2.11
CA ILE A 82 9.42 0.52 2.09
C ILE A 82 9.00 0.78 0.65
N VAL A 83 8.10 -0.05 0.14
CA VAL A 83 7.58 0.04 -1.22
C VAL A 83 6.09 0.37 -1.17
N PHE A 84 5.68 1.33 -2.00
CA PHE A 84 4.27 1.60 -2.24
C PHE A 84 3.79 0.82 -3.46
N ILE A 85 2.82 -0.07 -3.26
CA ILE A 85 2.23 -0.90 -4.30
C ILE A 85 0.81 -0.40 -4.57
N TYR A 86 0.55 -0.05 -5.83
CA TYR A 86 -0.79 0.23 -6.32
C TYR A 86 -1.35 -1.01 -7.00
N TYR A 87 -2.16 -1.78 -6.28
CA TYR A 87 -2.75 -3.02 -6.79
C TYR A 87 -4.12 -2.78 -7.42
N MET A 88 -4.24 -3.18 -8.68
CA MET A 88 -5.46 -3.01 -9.46
C MET A 88 -5.80 -4.32 -10.19
N PRO A 89 -6.75 -5.13 -9.66
CA PRO A 89 -7.10 -6.41 -10.28
C PRO A 89 -7.84 -6.22 -11.61
N LYS A 90 -7.86 -7.28 -12.42
CA LYS A 90 -8.63 -7.32 -13.68
C LYS A 90 -10.13 -7.33 -13.40
N GLY A 91 -10.93 -6.82 -14.33
CA GLY A 91 -12.40 -6.88 -14.26
C GLY A 91 -13.06 -5.84 -13.34
N ILE A 92 -12.30 -4.90 -12.79
CA ILE A 92 -12.86 -3.78 -12.02
C ILE A 92 -13.63 -2.81 -12.93
N SER A 93 -14.65 -2.15 -12.37
CA SER A 93 -15.41 -1.16 -13.12
C SER A 93 -14.53 0.07 -13.47
N PRO A 94 -14.73 0.70 -14.65
CA PRO A 94 -13.96 1.89 -15.04
C PRO A 94 -14.05 3.03 -14.03
N ALA A 95 -15.24 3.26 -13.46
CA ALA A 95 -15.44 4.27 -12.42
C ALA A 95 -14.58 4.00 -11.18
N LEU A 96 -14.48 2.74 -10.74
CA LEU A 96 -13.64 2.37 -9.60
C LEU A 96 -12.15 2.52 -9.91
N ALA A 97 -11.73 2.09 -11.11
CA ALA A 97 -10.35 2.22 -11.58
C ALA A 97 -9.92 3.69 -11.63
N MET A 98 -10.79 4.57 -12.13
CA MET A 98 -10.54 6.02 -12.19
C MET A 98 -10.45 6.63 -10.79
N THR A 99 -11.36 6.30 -9.88
CA THR A 99 -11.32 6.78 -8.49
C THR A 99 -10.00 6.42 -7.81
N TYR A 100 -9.55 5.17 -7.92
CA TYR A 100 -8.29 4.75 -7.32
C TYR A 100 -7.07 5.36 -8.03
N SER A 101 -7.11 5.47 -9.36
CA SER A 101 -6.00 6.06 -10.13
C SER A 101 -5.82 7.55 -9.83
N ALA A 102 -6.92 8.29 -9.64
CA ALA A 102 -6.92 9.71 -9.32
C ALA A 102 -6.39 10.01 -7.90
N ASN A 103 -6.55 9.07 -6.97
CA ASN A 103 -6.23 9.27 -5.57
C ASN A 103 -4.86 8.69 -5.13
N LYS A 104 -4.22 7.86 -5.98
CA LYS A 104 -2.94 7.19 -5.65
C LYS A 104 -1.82 8.14 -5.24
N GLU A 105 -1.73 9.29 -5.92
CA GLU A 105 -0.65 10.25 -5.70
C GLU A 105 -0.85 11.03 -4.41
N LYS A 106 -2.10 11.35 -4.07
CA LYS A 106 -2.44 12.00 -2.80
C LYS A 106 -2.01 11.13 -1.62
N LEU A 107 -2.35 9.83 -1.64
CA LEU A 107 -1.94 8.90 -0.59
C LEU A 107 -0.42 8.76 -0.54
N PHE A 108 0.24 8.52 -1.68
CA PHE A 108 1.68 8.36 -1.72
C PHE A 108 2.43 9.57 -1.12
N ARG A 109 2.04 10.78 -1.51
CA ARG A 109 2.67 12.02 -1.01
C ARG A 109 2.42 12.20 0.49
N ALA A 110 1.21 11.90 0.96
CA ALA A 110 0.86 12.01 2.38
C ALA A 110 1.61 11.02 3.29
N LEU A 111 2.00 9.86 2.75
CA LEU A 111 2.79 8.86 3.48
C LEU A 111 4.29 9.20 3.54
N GLU A 112 4.73 10.29 2.92
CA GLU A 112 6.14 10.76 2.96
C GLU A 112 7.15 9.63 2.68
N LEU A 113 6.83 8.76 1.72
CA LEU A 113 7.70 7.67 1.30
C LEU A 113 8.83 8.24 0.45
N GLY A 114 10.09 7.95 0.83
CA GLY A 114 11.25 8.30 0.01
C GLY A 114 11.24 7.52 -1.31
N THR A 115 11.65 8.15 -2.41
CA THR A 115 11.77 7.53 -3.74
C THR A 115 12.73 6.32 -3.75
N PRO A 116 12.52 5.30 -4.63
CA PRO A 116 11.69 5.32 -5.84
C PRO A 116 10.42 4.46 -5.79
N TRP A 117 9.45 4.86 -6.62
CA TRP A 117 8.20 4.14 -6.86
C TRP A 117 8.48 2.84 -7.59
N ILE A 118 7.95 1.71 -7.11
CA ILE A 118 7.87 0.48 -7.92
C ILE A 118 6.38 0.24 -8.21
N SER A 119 5.94 0.64 -9.39
CA SER A 119 4.63 0.24 -9.89
C SER A 119 4.71 -1.22 -10.37
N TYR A 120 4.38 -2.17 -9.49
CA TYR A 120 4.05 -3.52 -9.93
C TYR A 120 2.68 -3.50 -10.59
N ILE A 121 2.65 -3.28 -11.91
CA ILE A 121 1.51 -3.68 -12.72
C ILE A 121 1.64 -5.19 -12.85
N TRP A 122 0.92 -5.95 -12.00
CA TRP A 122 0.72 -7.38 -12.22
C TRP A 122 -0.16 -7.57 -13.47
N LYS A 123 0.42 -7.32 -14.64
CA LYS A 123 -0.09 -7.81 -15.92
C LYS A 123 0.21 -9.29 -15.95
N GLN A 124 -0.76 -10.10 -15.52
CA GLN A 124 -1.00 -11.35 -16.25
C GLN A 124 -1.53 -11.03 -17.64
#